data_AF-A0A841KY09-F1
#
_entry.id   AF-A0A841KY09-F1
#
_cell.length_a   1.000
_cell.length_b   1.000
_cell.length_c   1.000
_cell.angle_alpha   90.00
_cell.angle_beta   90.00
_cell.angle_gamma   90.00
#
_symmetry.space_group_name_H-M   'P 1'
#
loop_
_entity.id
_entity.type
_entity.pdbx_description
1 polymer ?
#
loop_
_entity_poly.entity_id
_entity_poly.type
_entity_poly.pdbx_seq_one_letter_code
_entity_poly.pdbx_strand_id
1 'polypeptide(L)'
;MAGIHTVYRKTNLKNVVAAFSRLVLPASGDYGCQENDSNYKNGAFPEFFHGFYDNGNGFDAGVLYSGGKWRAFVSFTGSTPWADSPTGFTVPANREIAIRTYLSGDYLILQIQNSTGEEIDKVHYYLPAQFKTLMQNGAEFNREMTIGVNKNAQGIVTAPKDAYYKDATFKNTSITVLDGTTQKLSTSNSNVTNSGKVDPGTPTNTYADRKSSTTVDGFVHDNSSATFNKTVYPV
;
A
#
# COMPACT_ATOMS: atom_id res chain seq x y z
N MET A 1 -3.92 -10.64 6.85
CA MET A 1 -4.89 -9.89 6.06
C MET A 1 -5.61 -10.87 5.13
N ALA A 2 -6.87 -10.63 4.79
CA ALA A 2 -7.49 -11.21 3.61
C ALA A 2 -7.58 -10.10 2.56
N GLY A 3 -7.73 -10.42 1.29
CA GLY A 3 -7.77 -9.38 0.27
C GLY A 3 -7.41 -9.84 -1.12
N ILE A 4 -7.41 -8.86 -2.02
CA ILE A 4 -6.98 -9.02 -3.39
C ILE A 4 -5.65 -8.29 -3.54
N HIS A 5 -4.64 -9.02 -3.99
CA HIS A 5 -3.31 -8.53 -4.30
C HIS A 5 -3.22 -8.33 -5.82
N THR A 6 -3.47 -7.11 -6.30
CA THR A 6 -3.58 -6.90 -7.74
C THR A 6 -2.20 -6.79 -8.39
N VAL A 7 -1.31 -6.00 -7.80
CA VAL A 7 0.10 -5.96 -8.18
C VAL A 7 0.96 -6.01 -6.94
N TYR A 8 1.68 -7.12 -6.77
CA TYR A 8 2.69 -7.32 -5.73
C TYR A 8 4.06 -7.39 -6.37
N ARG A 9 4.86 -6.32 -6.23
CA ARG A 9 6.23 -6.26 -6.74
C ARG A 9 7.21 -6.35 -5.58
N LYS A 10 8.06 -7.38 -5.59
CA LYS A 10 9.04 -7.64 -4.55
C LYS A 10 10.46 -7.50 -5.08
N THR A 11 11.36 -6.93 -4.28
CA THR A 11 12.78 -6.86 -4.62
C THR A 11 13.45 -8.22 -4.49
N ASN A 12 14.49 -8.45 -5.30
CA ASN A 12 15.41 -9.58 -5.11
C ASN A 12 16.43 -9.30 -4.00
N LEU A 13 16.41 -8.08 -3.45
CA LEU A 13 17.26 -7.59 -2.38
C LEU A 13 16.61 -7.78 -1.01
N LYS A 14 17.44 -7.93 0.03
CA LYS A 14 17.04 -7.99 1.45
C LYS A 14 17.69 -6.91 2.31
N ASN A 15 18.20 -5.85 1.69
CA ASN A 15 18.98 -4.81 2.36
C ASN A 15 18.36 -3.40 2.24
N VAL A 16 17.04 -3.32 2.03
CA VAL A 16 16.34 -2.04 1.82
C VAL A 16 15.96 -1.43 3.17
N VAL A 17 16.22 -0.14 3.34
CA VAL A 17 15.99 0.60 4.61
C VAL A 17 15.12 1.84 4.46
N ALA A 18 14.86 2.27 3.23
CA ALA A 18 13.88 3.31 2.94
C ALA A 18 13.35 3.16 1.51
N ALA A 19 12.18 3.74 1.27
CA ALA A 19 11.58 3.79 -0.05
C ALA A 19 10.90 5.13 -0.31
N PHE A 20 10.96 5.56 -1.56
CA PHE A 20 10.23 6.69 -2.11
C PHE A 20 9.47 6.19 -3.33
N SER A 21 8.19 6.52 -3.46
CA SER A 21 7.41 6.27 -4.69
C SER A 21 6.57 7.48 -5.03
N ARG A 22 6.30 7.68 -6.32
CA ARG A 22 5.17 8.49 -6.76
C ARG A 22 3.97 7.59 -7.00
N LEU A 23 2.80 8.01 -6.53
CA LEU A 23 1.54 7.30 -6.69
C LEU A 23 0.54 8.25 -7.35
N VAL A 24 -0.03 7.82 -8.46
CA VAL A 24 -1.22 8.45 -9.04
C VAL A 24 -2.44 7.76 -8.45
N LEU A 25 -3.20 8.48 -7.64
CA LEU A 25 -4.44 8.00 -7.04
C LEU A 25 -5.58 7.93 -8.07
N PRO A 26 -6.56 7.03 -7.89
CA PRO A 26 -7.78 7.02 -8.69
C PRO A 26 -8.50 8.38 -8.72
N ALA A 27 -9.21 8.68 -9.81
CA ALA A 27 -10.01 9.90 -9.92
C ALA A 27 -11.27 9.85 -9.04
N SER A 28 -11.85 11.01 -8.71
CA SER A 28 -13.12 11.05 -7.96
C SER A 28 -14.20 10.26 -8.70
N GLY A 29 -14.84 9.32 -8.02
CA GLY A 29 -15.81 8.38 -8.61
C GLY A 29 -15.21 7.07 -9.13
N ASP A 30 -13.89 6.95 -9.19
CA ASP A 30 -13.16 5.74 -9.62
C ASP A 30 -12.57 4.95 -8.45
N TYR A 31 -13.12 5.13 -7.26
CA TYR A 31 -12.79 4.36 -6.08
C TYR A 31 -13.96 4.32 -5.10
N GLY A 32 -14.01 3.24 -4.33
CA GLY A 32 -14.99 3.06 -3.28
C GLY A 32 -14.48 2.10 -2.22
N CYS A 33 -15.06 2.21 -1.04
CA CYS A 33 -14.87 1.28 0.06
C CYS A 33 -16.20 1.16 0.81
N GLN A 34 -16.34 0.11 1.59
CA GLN A 34 -17.41 0.01 2.56
C GLN A 34 -16.85 -0.56 3.87
N GLU A 35 -17.21 0.09 4.95
CA GLU A 35 -16.89 -0.33 6.30
C GLU A 35 -17.87 -1.44 6.72
N ASN A 36 -17.37 -2.46 7.39
CA ASN A 36 -18.16 -3.62 7.82
C ASN A 36 -18.99 -3.31 9.09
N ASP A 37 -18.59 -2.30 9.84
CA ASP A 37 -19.29 -1.81 11.03
C ASP A 37 -18.95 -0.32 11.24
N SER A 38 -19.30 0.26 12.40
CA SER A 38 -19.00 1.67 12.71
C SER A 38 -17.51 1.96 12.97
N ASN A 39 -16.63 0.97 12.80
CA ASN A 39 -15.19 1.12 12.88
C ASN A 39 -14.60 1.17 11.46
N TYR A 40 -14.07 2.33 11.09
CA TYR A 40 -13.45 2.55 9.77
C TYR A 40 -12.22 1.68 9.48
N LYS A 41 -11.73 0.91 10.46
CA LYS A 41 -10.65 -0.07 10.29
C LYS A 41 -11.16 -1.45 9.85
N ASN A 42 -12.46 -1.69 9.94
CA ASN A 42 -13.11 -2.94 9.58
C ASN A 42 -13.85 -2.76 8.25
N GLY A 43 -13.52 -3.51 7.21
CA GLY A 43 -14.10 -3.28 5.89
C GLY A 43 -13.23 -3.82 4.77
N ALA A 44 -13.54 -3.41 3.54
CA ALA A 44 -12.66 -3.60 2.40
C ALA A 44 -12.23 -2.25 1.83
N PHE A 45 -10.93 -2.04 1.69
CA PHE A 45 -10.32 -0.74 1.39
C PHE A 45 -9.33 -0.87 0.25
N PRO A 46 -9.34 0.04 -0.74
CA PRO A 46 -8.20 0.24 -1.61
C PRO A 46 -6.97 0.63 -0.79
N GLU A 47 -5.88 -0.11 -0.94
CA GLU A 47 -4.61 0.14 -0.23
C GLU A 47 -3.44 0.13 -1.21
N PHE A 48 -2.53 1.10 -1.05
CA PHE A 48 -1.34 1.27 -1.87
C PHE A 48 -0.14 1.55 -0.98
N PHE A 49 0.80 0.61 -0.90
CA PHE A 49 1.82 0.66 0.16
C PHE A 49 3.20 0.15 -0.23
N HIS A 50 4.14 0.47 0.66
CA HIS A 50 5.47 -0.11 0.77
C HIS A 50 5.47 -1.15 1.89
N GLY A 51 5.91 -2.36 1.60
CA GLY A 51 6.10 -3.40 2.59
C GLY A 51 7.59 -3.65 2.89
N PHE A 52 7.92 -3.81 4.16
CA PHE A 52 9.26 -4.12 4.64
C PHE A 52 9.20 -5.39 5.48
N TYR A 53 9.89 -6.45 5.03
CA TYR A 53 9.75 -7.80 5.59
C TYR A 53 11.08 -8.53 5.76
N ASP A 54 11.15 -9.40 6.76
CA ASP A 54 12.10 -10.50 6.84
C ASP A 54 11.37 -11.75 7.31
N ASN A 55 11.42 -12.82 6.50
CA ASN A 55 10.79 -14.11 6.78
C ASN A 55 9.32 -14.03 7.24
N GLY A 56 8.56 -13.10 6.65
CA GLY A 56 7.14 -12.89 6.96
C GLY A 56 6.85 -12.03 8.19
N ASN A 57 7.88 -11.56 8.89
CA ASN A 57 7.77 -10.53 9.92
C ASN A 57 8.06 -9.17 9.31
N GLY A 58 7.15 -8.21 9.46
CA GLY A 58 7.28 -6.93 8.79
C GLY A 58 6.12 -5.97 9.02
N PHE A 59 6.06 -4.96 8.16
CA PHE A 59 4.99 -3.98 8.16
C PHE A 59 4.72 -3.45 6.76
N ASP A 60 3.50 -2.99 6.57
CA ASP A 60 3.03 -2.27 5.40
C ASP A 60 2.83 -0.81 5.79
N ALA A 61 3.32 0.12 4.96
CA ALA A 61 3.21 1.55 5.17
C ALA A 61 2.85 2.24 3.85
N GLY A 62 1.71 2.92 3.82
CA GLY A 62 1.21 3.52 2.59
C GLY A 62 -0.06 4.34 2.77
N VAL A 63 -0.88 4.40 1.74
CA VAL A 63 -2.16 5.09 1.79
C VAL A 63 -3.32 4.13 1.57
N LEU A 64 -4.45 4.44 2.19
CA LEU A 64 -5.70 3.73 1.98
C LEU A 64 -6.87 4.69 1.95
N TYR A 65 -7.98 4.25 1.37
CA TYR A 65 -9.24 4.99 1.37
C TYR A 65 -10.23 4.37 2.36
N SER A 66 -10.54 5.10 3.44
CA SER A 66 -11.52 4.70 4.47
C SER A 66 -12.18 5.92 5.11
N GLY A 67 -13.40 5.75 5.66
CA GLY A 67 -14.15 6.85 6.27
C GLY A 67 -14.32 8.05 5.36
N GLY A 68 -14.48 7.82 4.05
CA GLY A 68 -14.63 8.86 3.04
C GLY A 68 -13.36 9.67 2.73
N LYS A 69 -12.17 9.24 3.17
CA LYS A 69 -10.93 10.00 3.01
C LYS A 69 -9.75 9.09 2.67
N TRP A 70 -8.77 9.62 1.96
CA TRP A 70 -7.45 9.00 1.85
C TRP A 70 -6.64 9.28 3.12
N ARG A 71 -5.88 8.30 3.61
CA ARG A 71 -5.12 8.43 4.86
C ARG A 71 -3.80 7.69 4.75
N ALA A 72 -2.75 8.23 5.35
CA ALA A 72 -1.54 7.48 5.64
C ALA A 72 -1.83 6.40 6.71
N PHE A 73 -1.27 5.20 6.51
CA PHE A 73 -1.41 4.09 7.46
C PHE A 73 -0.13 3.27 7.56
N VAL A 74 0.03 2.60 8.70
CA VAL A 74 1.04 1.58 8.96
C VAL A 74 0.36 0.40 9.65
N SER A 75 0.52 -0.78 9.07
CA SER A 75 0.03 -2.05 9.60
C SER A 75 1.22 -2.98 9.85
N PHE A 76 1.23 -3.67 10.99
CA PHE A 76 2.32 -4.55 11.40
C PHE A 76 1.87 -6.00 11.40
N THR A 77 2.78 -6.91 11.09
CA THR A 77 2.51 -8.35 11.28
C THR A 77 2.38 -8.68 12.77
N GLY A 78 1.47 -9.59 13.12
CA GLY A 78 1.24 -10.02 14.49
C GLY A 78 0.15 -9.21 15.21
N SER A 79 0.29 -9.03 16.53
CA SER A 79 -0.67 -8.32 17.38
C SER A 79 -0.36 -6.83 17.56
N THR A 80 0.69 -6.33 16.90
CA THR A 80 1.07 -4.92 16.98
C THR A 80 -0.01 -4.03 16.37
N PRO A 81 -0.40 -2.94 17.05
CA PRO A 81 -1.53 -2.13 16.61
C PRO A 81 -1.25 -1.38 15.31
N TRP A 82 -2.29 -1.28 14.49
CA TRP A 82 -2.38 -0.41 13.34
C TRP A 82 -2.26 1.06 13.74
N ALA A 83 -1.45 1.82 13.01
CA ALA A 83 -1.34 3.27 13.15
C ALA A 83 -1.78 3.97 11.87
N ASP A 84 -2.50 5.08 11.98
CA ASP A 84 -2.98 5.82 10.83
C ASP A 84 -3.15 7.30 11.17
N SER A 85 -3.17 8.12 10.13
CA SER A 85 -3.50 9.53 10.26
C SER A 85 -5.00 9.71 10.53
N PRO A 86 -5.40 10.34 11.64
CA PRO A 86 -6.81 10.46 12.02
C PRO A 86 -7.58 11.41 11.09
N THR A 87 -6.91 12.39 10.48
CA THR A 87 -7.57 13.43 9.68
C THR A 87 -7.76 13.02 8.23
N GLY A 88 -6.83 12.23 7.69
CA GLY A 88 -6.70 11.98 6.26
C GLY A 88 -6.36 13.23 5.46
N PHE A 89 -6.37 13.09 4.14
CA PHE A 89 -6.07 14.15 3.18
C PHE A 89 -7.04 14.13 1.98
N THR A 90 -7.09 15.26 1.27
CA THR A 90 -7.82 15.39 0.01
C THR A 90 -6.88 15.09 -1.15
N VAL A 91 -7.36 14.34 -2.14
CA VAL A 91 -6.58 14.03 -3.35
C VAL A 91 -6.19 15.35 -4.05
N PRO A 92 -4.89 15.58 -4.35
CA PRO A 92 -4.49 16.79 -5.08
C PRO A 92 -5.08 16.80 -6.49
N ALA A 93 -5.17 17.97 -7.12
CA ALA A 93 -5.84 18.13 -8.42
C ALA A 93 -5.25 17.26 -9.54
N ASN A 94 -3.93 17.04 -9.55
CA ASN A 94 -3.27 16.13 -10.50
C ASN A 94 -3.26 14.65 -10.06
N ARG A 95 -3.82 14.36 -8.88
CA ARG A 95 -3.92 13.05 -8.22
C ARG A 95 -2.58 12.41 -7.85
N GLU A 96 -1.47 13.11 -8.06
CA GLU A 96 -0.15 12.56 -7.80
C GLU A 96 0.33 12.95 -6.40
N ILE A 97 0.71 11.94 -5.64
CA ILE A 97 1.35 12.07 -4.34
C ILE A 97 2.73 11.39 -4.36
N ALA A 98 3.62 11.84 -3.51
CA ALA A 98 4.83 11.12 -3.14
C ALA A 98 4.63 10.42 -1.80
N ILE A 99 5.04 9.16 -1.72
CA ILE A 99 5.03 8.33 -0.52
C ILE A 99 6.48 8.07 -0.13
N ARG A 100 6.86 8.41 1.10
CA ARG A 100 8.18 8.14 1.68
C ARG A 100 8.03 7.29 2.92
N THR A 101 8.76 6.18 2.98
CA THR A 101 8.83 5.32 4.15
C THR A 101 10.28 5.17 4.56
N TYR A 102 10.64 5.58 5.77
CA TYR A 102 12.02 5.55 6.26
C TYR A 102 12.09 5.54 7.79
N LEU A 103 13.23 5.12 8.34
CA LEU A 103 13.53 5.18 9.76
C LEU A 103 14.17 6.53 10.11
N SER A 104 13.72 7.17 11.19
CA SER A 104 14.31 8.38 11.76
C SER A 104 14.48 8.20 13.27
N GLY A 105 15.69 7.83 13.71
CA GLY A 105 15.92 7.42 15.08
C GLY A 105 15.15 6.14 15.42
N ASP A 106 14.30 6.19 16.44
CA ASP A 106 13.45 5.06 16.87
C ASP A 106 12.07 5.03 16.19
N TYR A 107 11.84 5.93 15.24
CA TYR A 107 10.53 6.12 14.65
C TYR A 107 10.51 5.72 13.17
N LEU A 108 9.47 5.00 12.79
CA LEU A 108 9.08 4.90 11.38
C LEU A 108 8.36 6.17 10.98
N ILE A 109 8.81 6.74 9.87
CA ILE A 109 8.17 7.86 9.22
C ILE A 109 7.54 7.36 7.92
N LEU A 110 6.24 7.53 7.82
CA LEU A 110 5.52 7.52 6.55
C LEU A 110 5.09 8.96 6.28
N GLN A 111 5.62 9.56 5.22
CA GLN A 111 5.32 10.93 4.82
C GLN A 111 4.66 10.93 3.45
N ILE A 112 3.55 11.67 3.33
CA ILE A 112 2.81 11.87 2.09
C ILE A 112 2.96 13.33 1.65
N GLN A 113 3.42 13.55 0.43
CA GLN A 113 3.58 14.89 -0.14
C GLN A 113 2.76 15.04 -1.42
N ASN A 114 2.26 16.25 -1.69
CA ASN A 114 1.67 16.56 -2.99
C ASN A 114 2.77 16.76 -4.07
N SER A 115 2.37 17.11 -5.29
CA SER A 115 3.32 17.29 -6.40
C SER A 115 4.28 18.47 -6.25
N THR A 116 3.97 19.46 -5.40
CA THR A 116 4.86 20.59 -5.12
C THR A 116 5.87 20.28 -4.02
N GLY A 117 5.74 19.12 -3.35
CA GLY A 117 6.60 18.67 -2.27
C GLY A 117 6.12 19.07 -0.86
N GLU A 118 4.95 19.70 -0.75
CA GLU A 118 4.33 20.00 0.54
C GLU A 118 3.80 18.72 1.19
N GLU A 119 4.07 18.54 2.48
CA GLU A 119 3.52 17.45 3.28
C GLU A 119 2.01 17.63 3.47
N ILE A 120 1.23 16.63 3.07
CA ILE A 120 -0.24 16.64 3.17
C ILE A 120 -0.78 15.60 4.16
N ASP A 121 0.05 14.59 4.49
CA ASP A 121 -0.27 13.63 5.55
C ASP A 121 1.00 12.96 6.07
N LYS A 122 0.93 12.42 7.29
CA LYS A 122 2.07 11.76 7.94
C LYS A 122 1.64 10.77 9.02
N VAL A 123 2.32 9.63 9.07
CA VAL A 123 2.36 8.77 10.26
C VAL A 123 3.77 8.82 10.84
N HIS A 124 3.83 9.09 12.14
CA HIS A 124 5.05 9.09 12.94
C HIS A 124 4.86 8.08 14.06
N TYR A 125 5.46 6.89 13.93
CA TYR A 125 5.17 5.77 14.81
C TYR A 125 6.43 5.26 15.50
N TYR A 126 6.39 5.16 16.84
CA TYR A 126 7.49 4.61 17.62
C TYR A 126 7.62 3.11 17.32
N LEU A 127 8.76 2.72 16.78
CA LEU A 127 8.90 1.40 16.18
C LEU A 127 9.26 0.36 17.24
N PRO A 128 8.47 -0.73 17.39
CA PRO A 128 8.85 -1.83 18.26
C PRO A 128 10.22 -2.39 17.88
N ALA A 129 10.99 -2.83 18.88
CA ALA A 129 12.39 -3.22 18.71
C ALA A 129 12.63 -4.19 17.55
N GLN A 130 11.77 -5.18 17.36
CA GLN A 130 11.87 -6.14 16.26
C GLN A 130 11.81 -5.50 14.86
N PHE A 131 10.93 -4.51 14.66
CA PHE A 131 10.79 -3.81 13.38
C PHE A 131 11.86 -2.74 13.20
N LYS A 132 12.34 -2.16 14.29
CA LYS A 132 13.54 -1.31 14.27
C LYS A 132 14.75 -2.11 13.80
N THR A 133 15.00 -3.28 14.40
CA THR A 133 16.10 -4.16 13.98
C THR A 133 15.97 -4.57 12.52
N LEU A 134 14.75 -4.90 12.05
CA LEU A 134 14.49 -5.16 10.64
C LEU A 134 14.95 -4.00 9.74
N MET A 135 14.54 -2.77 10.05
CA MET A 135 14.92 -1.59 9.26
C MET A 135 16.41 -1.26 9.35
N GLN A 136 17.06 -1.51 10.50
CA GLN A 136 18.49 -1.28 10.70
C GLN A 136 19.37 -2.32 9.99
N ASN A 137 18.88 -3.56 9.86
CA ASN A 137 19.59 -4.65 9.19
C ASN A 137 19.20 -4.80 7.72
N GLY A 138 18.24 -4.00 7.26
CA GLY A 138 17.69 -4.08 5.93
C GLY A 138 16.60 -5.13 5.81
N ALA A 139 15.62 -4.82 4.96
CA ALA A 139 14.46 -5.66 4.73
C ALA A 139 14.37 -6.08 3.26
N GLU A 140 13.62 -7.15 3.02
CA GLU A 140 12.95 -7.36 1.74
C GLU A 140 11.92 -6.26 1.55
N PHE A 141 11.97 -5.59 0.40
CA PHE A 141 11.00 -4.57 0.04
C PHE A 141 9.95 -5.14 -0.90
N ASN A 142 8.71 -4.77 -0.68
CA ASN A 142 7.67 -4.87 -1.70
C ASN A 142 6.92 -3.54 -1.87
N ARG A 143 6.32 -3.40 -3.05
CA ARG A 143 5.40 -2.33 -3.39
C ARG A 143 4.12 -2.99 -3.87
N GLU A 144 3.00 -2.57 -3.31
CA GLU A 144 1.75 -3.29 -3.53
C GLU A 144 0.54 -2.38 -3.75
N MET A 145 -0.33 -2.81 -4.68
CA MET A 145 -1.69 -2.29 -4.85
C MET A 145 -2.70 -3.40 -4.59
N THR A 146 -3.59 -3.17 -3.63
CA THR A 146 -4.54 -4.18 -3.14
C THR A 146 -5.94 -3.61 -2.91
N ILE A 147 -6.89 -4.52 -2.73
CA ILE A 147 -8.04 -4.25 -1.87
C ILE A 147 -7.87 -5.10 -0.61
N GLY A 148 -7.45 -4.47 0.49
CA GLY A 148 -7.32 -5.11 1.79
C GLY A 148 -8.70 -5.35 2.39
N VAL A 149 -8.93 -6.53 2.96
CA VAL A 149 -10.18 -6.91 3.62
C VAL A 149 -9.91 -7.25 5.08
N ASN A 150 -10.35 -6.35 5.95
CA ASN A 150 -10.21 -6.46 7.39
C ASN A 150 -11.42 -7.15 8.02
N LYS A 151 -11.13 -7.93 9.06
CA LYS A 151 -12.15 -8.61 9.85
C LYS A 151 -13.02 -7.59 10.59
N ASN A 152 -14.30 -7.87 10.74
CA ASN A 152 -15.17 -7.08 11.63
C ASN A 152 -14.87 -7.36 13.12
N ALA A 153 -15.59 -6.70 14.02
CA ALA A 153 -15.45 -6.89 15.46
C ALA A 153 -15.64 -8.35 15.95
N GLN A 154 -16.32 -9.19 15.18
CA GLN A 154 -16.52 -10.63 15.45
C GLN A 154 -15.46 -11.52 14.80
N GLY A 155 -14.44 -10.95 14.15
CA GLY A 155 -13.38 -11.69 13.49
C GLY A 155 -13.76 -12.24 12.10
N ILE A 156 -14.89 -11.80 11.54
CA ILE A 156 -15.43 -12.29 10.27
C ILE A 156 -14.91 -11.44 9.12
N VAL A 157 -14.39 -12.09 8.07
CA VAL A 157 -13.98 -11.44 6.81
C VAL A 157 -15.22 -11.25 5.94
N THR A 158 -15.60 -10.00 5.69
CA THR A 158 -16.68 -9.65 4.74
C THR A 158 -16.10 -8.67 3.73
N ALA A 159 -16.19 -9.02 2.44
CA ALA A 159 -15.82 -8.13 1.34
C ALA A 159 -17.10 -7.51 0.77
N PRO A 160 -17.38 -6.22 1.08
CA PRO A 160 -18.50 -5.53 0.50
C PRO A 160 -18.36 -5.33 -1.01
N LYS A 161 -19.50 -5.13 -1.67
CA LYS A 161 -19.60 -4.94 -3.13
C LYS A 161 -18.98 -3.62 -3.61
N ASP A 162 -18.86 -2.63 -2.73
CA ASP A 162 -18.47 -1.27 -3.09
C ASP A 162 -16.98 -0.98 -2.90
N ALA A 163 -16.18 -2.00 -2.60
CA ALA A 163 -14.73 -1.86 -2.56
C ALA A 163 -14.12 -2.07 -3.96
N TYR A 164 -13.59 -0.98 -4.52
CA TYR A 164 -12.97 -0.94 -5.85
C TYR A 164 -12.01 0.25 -5.99
N TYR A 165 -11.12 0.18 -6.98
CA TYR A 165 -10.34 1.31 -7.45
C TYR A 165 -10.01 1.14 -8.94
N LYS A 166 -9.79 2.25 -9.66
CA LYS A 166 -9.38 2.24 -11.06
C LYS A 166 -8.15 3.11 -11.33
N ASP A 167 -7.30 2.61 -12.22
CA ASP A 167 -6.15 3.31 -12.80
C ASP A 167 -5.17 3.90 -11.77
N ALA A 168 -5.06 3.26 -10.61
CA ALA A 168 -4.03 3.59 -9.63
C ALA A 168 -2.67 3.21 -10.22
N THR A 169 -1.67 4.09 -10.06
CA THR A 169 -0.36 3.86 -10.68
C THR A 169 0.79 4.22 -9.75
N PHE A 170 1.59 3.23 -9.39
CA PHE A 170 2.91 3.48 -8.82
C PHE A 170 3.93 3.75 -9.92
N LYS A 171 4.71 4.82 -9.76
CA LYS A 171 5.78 5.22 -10.67
C LYS A 171 7.00 5.76 -9.90
N ASN A 172 8.14 5.81 -10.59
CA ASN A 172 9.38 6.41 -10.07
C ASN A 172 9.75 5.96 -8.65
N THR A 173 9.64 4.66 -8.37
CA THR A 173 10.01 4.12 -7.05
C THR A 173 11.52 4.02 -6.94
N SER A 174 12.07 4.62 -5.90
CA SER A 174 13.46 4.51 -5.49
C SER A 174 13.54 3.84 -4.13
N ILE A 175 14.52 2.96 -3.95
CA ILE A 175 14.82 2.29 -2.69
C ILE A 175 16.20 2.70 -2.21
N THR A 176 16.35 2.95 -0.92
CA THR A 176 17.66 3.18 -0.29
C THR A 176 18.08 1.89 0.40
N VAL A 177 19.30 1.44 0.14
CA VAL A 177 19.87 0.24 0.77
C VAL A 177 20.80 0.60 1.92
N LEU A 178 21.24 -0.39 2.70
CA LEU A 178 22.01 -0.23 3.94
C LEU A 178 23.26 0.65 3.83
N ASP A 179 23.95 0.63 2.68
CA ASP A 179 25.15 1.45 2.46
C ASP A 179 24.83 2.94 2.17
N GLY A 180 23.54 3.31 2.18
CA GLY A 180 23.04 4.65 1.89
C GLY A 180 22.77 4.92 0.41
N THR A 181 23.12 3.99 -0.49
CA THR A 181 22.90 4.16 -1.93
C THR A 181 21.42 4.08 -2.26
N THR A 182 20.96 4.98 -3.13
CA THR A 182 19.61 4.93 -3.71
C THR A 182 19.63 4.24 -5.07
N GLN A 183 18.73 3.27 -5.25
CA GLN A 183 18.55 2.52 -6.49
C GLN A 183 17.14 2.70 -7.04
N LYS A 184 17.00 2.69 -8.36
CA LYS A 184 15.68 2.64 -9.02
C LYS A 184 15.08 1.24 -8.81
N LEU A 185 13.81 1.17 -8.46
CA LEU A 185 13.07 -0.10 -8.55
C LEU A 185 12.82 -0.39 -10.04
N SER A 186 13.45 -1.45 -10.52
CA SER A 186 13.50 -1.83 -11.93
C SER A 186 13.15 -3.32 -12.10
N THR A 187 13.03 -3.79 -13.33
CA THR A 187 12.81 -5.22 -13.61
C THR A 187 14.03 -6.10 -13.30
N SER A 188 15.24 -5.53 -13.18
CA SER A 188 16.44 -6.32 -12.85
C SER A 188 16.59 -6.60 -11.36
N ASN A 189 16.07 -5.73 -10.50
CA ASN A 189 16.14 -5.88 -9.04
C ASN A 189 14.79 -6.20 -8.39
N SER A 190 13.72 -6.42 -9.18
CA SER A 190 12.40 -6.76 -8.67
C SER A 190 11.60 -7.64 -9.62
N ASN A 191 10.65 -8.40 -9.05
CA ASN A 191 9.74 -9.26 -9.78
C ASN A 191 8.30 -9.10 -9.26
N VAL A 192 7.32 -9.34 -10.13
CA VAL A 192 5.92 -9.47 -9.72
C VAL A 192 5.70 -10.91 -9.27
N THR A 193 5.31 -11.14 -8.01
CA THR A 193 5.23 -12.52 -7.47
C THR A 193 3.82 -12.95 -7.04
N ASN A 194 2.88 -12.04 -6.84
CA ASN A 194 1.53 -12.36 -6.36
C ASN A 194 0.43 -11.51 -7.02
N SER A 195 0.50 -11.27 -8.33
CA SER A 195 -0.49 -10.43 -9.02
C SER A 195 -1.80 -11.18 -9.31
N GLY A 196 -2.94 -10.54 -9.03
CA GLY A 196 -4.27 -11.14 -9.13
C GLY A 196 -4.52 -12.24 -8.10
N LYS A 197 -3.71 -12.31 -7.04
CA LYS A 197 -3.88 -13.30 -5.98
C LYS A 197 -5.02 -12.84 -5.07
N VAL A 198 -5.91 -13.77 -4.75
CA VAL A 198 -6.93 -13.57 -3.73
C VAL A 198 -6.57 -14.44 -2.52
N ASP A 199 -6.52 -13.84 -1.34
CA ASP A 199 -6.22 -14.57 -0.12
C ASP A 199 -7.36 -15.53 0.26
N PRO A 200 -7.05 -16.69 0.89
CA PRO A 200 -8.06 -17.61 1.38
C PRO A 200 -9.09 -16.93 2.30
N GLY A 201 -10.36 -17.23 2.10
CA GLY A 201 -11.46 -16.66 2.90
C GLY A 201 -11.93 -15.27 2.44
N THR A 202 -11.31 -14.69 1.41
CA THR A 202 -11.83 -13.46 0.77
C THR A 202 -13.05 -13.82 -0.08
N PRO A 203 -14.23 -13.18 0.09
CA PRO A 203 -15.38 -13.40 -0.79
C PRO A 203 -15.10 -12.93 -2.24
N THR A 204 -15.38 -13.77 -3.24
CA THR A 204 -14.95 -13.55 -4.63
C THR A 204 -16.05 -13.53 -5.70
N ASN A 205 -17.32 -13.57 -5.30
CA ASN A 205 -18.43 -13.91 -6.21
C ASN A 205 -18.49 -13.08 -7.53
N THR A 206 -17.88 -11.89 -7.57
CA THR A 206 -17.83 -11.03 -8.77
C THR A 206 -16.49 -10.30 -8.98
N TYR A 207 -15.38 -10.85 -8.49
CA TYR A 207 -14.06 -10.20 -8.59
C TYR A 207 -13.61 -9.99 -10.06
N ALA A 208 -12.98 -8.84 -10.32
CA ALA A 208 -12.21 -8.57 -11.53
C ALA A 208 -11.04 -7.62 -11.23
N ASP A 209 -9.95 -7.78 -11.99
CA ASP A 209 -8.84 -6.84 -12.01
C ASP A 209 -8.31 -6.58 -13.43
N ARG A 210 -7.64 -5.43 -13.56
CA ARG A 210 -6.80 -5.09 -14.69
C ARG A 210 -5.46 -4.61 -14.16
N LYS A 211 -4.39 -5.04 -14.79
CA LYS A 211 -3.03 -4.61 -14.43
C LYS A 211 -2.16 -4.46 -15.64
N SER A 212 -1.19 -3.57 -15.55
CA SER A 212 -0.13 -3.43 -16.53
C SER A 212 1.17 -2.99 -15.85
N SER A 213 2.29 -3.34 -16.48
CA SER A 213 3.62 -2.94 -16.02
C SER A 213 4.43 -2.46 -17.20
N THR A 214 5.05 -1.29 -17.06
CA THR A 214 5.91 -0.69 -18.09
C THR A 214 7.20 -0.19 -17.45
N THR A 215 8.25 0.00 -18.26
CA THR A 215 9.49 0.62 -17.81
C THR A 215 9.65 1.98 -18.46
N VAL A 216 9.88 3.02 -17.65
CA VAL A 216 10.10 4.40 -18.10
C VAL A 216 11.34 4.92 -17.38
N ASP A 217 12.34 5.41 -18.13
CA ASP A 217 13.62 5.91 -17.60
C ASP A 217 14.31 4.96 -16.60
N GLY A 218 14.14 3.65 -16.81
CA GLY A 218 14.67 2.58 -15.96
C GLY A 218 13.88 2.29 -14.68
N PHE A 219 12.78 3.01 -14.43
CA PHE A 219 11.84 2.71 -13.34
C PHE A 219 10.72 1.82 -13.83
N VAL A 220 10.26 0.91 -12.97
CA VAL A 220 9.03 0.16 -13.23
C VAL A 220 7.80 0.92 -12.76
N HIS A 221 6.88 1.12 -13.69
CA HIS A 221 5.58 1.72 -13.49
C HIS A 221 4.53 0.61 -13.49
N ASP A 222 3.85 0.42 -12.36
CA ASP A 222 2.76 -0.54 -12.26
C ASP A 222 1.45 0.21 -12.18
N ASN A 223 0.50 -0.16 -13.04
CA ASN A 223 -0.85 0.38 -13.08
C ASN A 223 -1.85 -0.75 -12.78
N SER A 224 -2.91 -0.42 -12.03
CA SER A 224 -3.86 -1.41 -11.53
C SER A 224 -5.26 -0.84 -11.34
N SER A 225 -6.24 -1.71 -11.53
CA SER A 225 -7.65 -1.53 -11.19
C SER A 225 -8.17 -2.85 -10.60
N ALA A 226 -9.03 -2.79 -9.59
CA ALA A 226 -9.65 -3.97 -8.99
C ALA A 226 -11.03 -3.67 -8.42
N THR A 227 -11.89 -4.69 -8.37
CA THR A 227 -13.27 -4.58 -7.86
C THR A 227 -13.76 -5.90 -7.29
N PHE A 228 -14.50 -5.86 -6.18
CA PHE A 228 -15.28 -7.02 -5.72
C PHE A 228 -16.61 -7.20 -6.47
N ASN A 229 -17.01 -6.23 -7.30
CA ASN A 229 -18.29 -6.23 -8.02
C ASN A 229 -18.12 -5.73 -9.47
N LYS A 230 -17.64 -6.62 -10.35
CA LYS A 230 -17.43 -6.32 -11.78
C LYS A 230 -18.69 -5.90 -12.54
N THR A 231 -19.88 -6.20 -12.01
CA THR A 231 -21.16 -5.82 -12.63
C THR A 231 -21.47 -4.35 -12.42
N VAL A 232 -21.20 -3.82 -11.22
CA VAL A 232 -21.50 -2.42 -10.87
C VAL A 232 -20.29 -1.51 -11.13
N TYR A 233 -19.08 -2.00 -10.86
CA TYR A 233 -17.84 -1.25 -11.00
C TYR A 233 -16.86 -2.01 -11.91
N PRO A 234 -17.10 -2.04 -13.23
CA PRO A 234 -16.19 -2.71 -14.16
C PRO A 234 -14.83 -2.01 -14.20
N VAL A 235 -13.78 -2.81 -14.38
CA VAL A 235 -12.36 -2.42 -14.36
C VAL A 235 -11.61 -2.91 -15.60
#